data_AF-A0A2T4S5H4-F1
#
_entry.id   AF-A0A2T4S5H4-F1
#
_cell.length_a   1.000
_cell.length_b   1.000
_cell.length_c   1.000
_cell.angle_alpha   90.00
_cell.angle_beta   90.00
_cell.angle_gamma   90.00
#
_symmetry.space_group_name_H-M   'P 1'
#
loop_
_entity.id
_entity.type
_entity.pdbx_description
1 polymer ?
#
loop_
_entity_poly.entity_id
_entity_poly.type
_entity_poly.pdbx_seq_one_letter_code
_entity_poly.pdbx_strand_id
1 'polypeptide(L)'
;MFTLGATLRQQVHPDWQTYIMIALYFLILLVIGYYGYKKATGNVSEYMLGGRSIGPYVTALSAGASDMSGWMIMGLPGEVYTTGLSAAWLALGLTLGAYINY
;
A
#
# COMPACT_ATOMS: atom_id res chain seq x y z
N MET A 1 29.63 11.69 7.55
CA MET A 1 28.50 11.00 6.88
C MET A 1 28.64 9.46 6.88
N PHE A 2 29.31 8.86 7.89
CA PHE A 2 29.51 7.39 7.97
C PHE A 2 28.90 6.78 9.26
N THR A 3 28.33 7.61 10.14
CA THR A 3 27.81 7.20 11.45
C THR A 3 26.35 6.72 11.40
N LEU A 4 25.55 7.18 10.42
CA LEU A 4 24.13 6.80 10.30
C LEU A 4 23.92 5.29 10.08
N GLY A 5 24.79 4.65 9.30
CA GLY A 5 24.68 3.21 9.01
C GLY A 5 24.94 2.30 10.21
N ALA A 6 25.82 2.73 11.13
CA ALA A 6 26.09 1.99 12.36
C ALA A 6 24.92 2.09 13.36
N THR A 7 24.29 3.27 13.45
CA THR A 7 23.17 3.53 14.37
C THR A 7 21.88 2.82 13.95
N LEU A 8 21.57 2.75 12.65
CA LEU A 8 20.35 2.08 12.16
C LEU A 8 20.32 0.58 12.49
N ARG A 9 21.47 -0.09 12.36
CA ARG A 9 21.61 -1.52 12.70
C ARG A 9 21.41 -1.80 14.20
N GLN A 10 21.60 -0.78 15.04
CA GLN A 10 21.44 -0.84 16.49
C GLN A 10 20.03 -0.40 16.95
N GLN A 11 19.20 0.14 16.06
CA GLN A 11 17.82 0.53 16.36
C GLN A 11 16.80 -0.50 15.86
N VAL A 12 17.14 -1.23 14.80
CA VAL A 12 16.29 -2.28 14.24
C VAL A 12 16.89 -3.63 14.59
N HIS A 13 16.33 -4.26 15.62
CA HIS A 13 16.65 -5.62 16.03
C HIS A 13 15.46 -6.52 15.65
N PRO A 14 15.38 -7.03 14.41
CA PRO A 14 14.30 -7.90 14.00
C PRO A 14 14.49 -9.26 14.66
N ASP A 15 13.52 -9.64 15.49
CA ASP A 15 13.50 -10.97 16.08
C ASP A 15 13.03 -12.01 15.05
N TRP A 16 13.21 -13.29 15.36
CA TRP A 16 12.76 -14.38 14.50
C TRP A 16 11.25 -14.32 14.21
N GLN A 17 10.45 -13.80 15.15
CA GLN A 17 9.02 -13.54 14.96
C GLN A 17 8.76 -12.55 13.81
N THR A 18 9.56 -11.50 13.68
CA THR A 18 9.42 -10.50 12.60
C THR A 18 9.57 -11.16 11.23
N TYR A 19 10.56 -12.04 11.07
CA TYR A 19 10.78 -12.76 9.82
C TYR A 19 9.63 -13.73 9.51
N ILE A 20 9.08 -14.40 10.53
CA ILE A 20 7.89 -15.26 10.35
C ILE A 20 6.70 -14.44 9.87
N MET A 21 6.43 -13.27 10.47
CA MET A 21 5.30 -12.43 10.06
C MET A 21 5.45 -11.93 8.62
N ILE A 22 6.66 -11.55 8.22
CA ILE A 22 6.96 -11.13 6.83
C ILE A 22 6.74 -12.31 5.87
N ALA A 23 7.27 -13.50 6.18
CA ALA A 23 7.10 -14.69 5.35
C ALA A 23 5.62 -15.08 5.22
N LEU A 24 4.87 -15.03 6.32
CA LEU A 24 3.44 -15.31 6.35
C LEU A 24 2.66 -14.29 5.49
N TYR A 25 2.99 -13.01 5.58
CA TYR A 25 2.38 -11.96 4.76
C TYR A 25 2.54 -12.25 3.27
N PHE A 26 3.77 -12.55 2.81
CA PHE A 26 4.00 -12.90 1.41
C PHE A 26 3.30 -14.20 1.00
N LEU A 27 3.26 -15.20 1.88
CA LEU A 27 2.55 -16.45 1.63
C LEU A 27 1.06 -16.21 1.38
N ILE A 28 0.43 -15.38 2.22
CA ILE A 28 -0.99 -15.01 2.07
C ILE A 28 -1.23 -14.30 0.73
N LEU A 29 -0.38 -13.34 0.36
CA LEU A 29 -0.49 -12.64 -0.93
C LEU A 29 -0.39 -13.60 -2.12
N LEU A 30 0.55 -14.55 -2.09
CA LEU A 30 0.70 -15.57 -3.13
C LEU A 30 -0.52 -16.49 -3.21
N VAL A 31 -1.07 -16.91 -2.07
CA VAL A 31 -2.28 -17.74 -2.02
C VAL A 31 -3.48 -17.01 -2.63
N ILE A 32 -3.68 -15.73 -2.31
CA ILE A 32 -4.75 -14.90 -2.88
C ILE A 32 -4.56 -14.76 -4.39
N GLY A 33 -3.33 -14.48 -4.85
CA GLY A 33 -3.00 -14.37 -6.28
C GLY A 33 -3.25 -15.67 -7.03
N TYR A 34 -2.84 -16.81 -6.47
CA TYR A 34 -3.07 -18.13 -7.06
C TYR A 34 -4.56 -18.50 -7.11
N TYR A 35 -5.31 -18.16 -6.05
CA TYR A 35 -6.76 -18.34 -6.04
C TYR A 35 -7.45 -17.52 -7.15
N GLY A 36 -7.06 -16.26 -7.32
CA GLY A 36 -7.55 -15.41 -8.40
C GLY A 36 -7.21 -15.98 -9.77
N TYR A 37 -5.97 -16.44 -9.97
CA TYR A 37 -5.54 -17.11 -11.19
C TYR A 37 -6.37 -18.36 -11.51
N LYS A 38 -6.66 -19.20 -10.51
CA LYS A 38 -7.50 -20.40 -10.70
C LYS A 38 -8.94 -20.10 -11.07
N LYS A 39 -9.47 -18.93 -10.68
CA LYS A 39 -10.82 -18.49 -11.03
C LYS A 39 -10.90 -17.77 -12.37
N ALA A 40 -9.79 -17.27 -12.89
CA ALA A 40 -9.78 -16.55 -14.15
C ALA A 40 -10.11 -17.47 -15.34
N THR A 41 -11.03 -17.05 -16.20
CA THR A 41 -11.45 -17.74 -17.43
C THR A 41 -10.55 -17.42 -18.63
N GLY A 42 -9.53 -16.58 -18.46
CA GLY A 42 -8.48 -16.30 -19.46
C GLY A 42 -8.83 -15.22 -20.50
N ASN A 43 -9.92 -14.48 -20.30
CA ASN A 43 -10.33 -13.39 -21.19
C ASN A 43 -9.87 -12.02 -20.65
N VAL A 44 -9.58 -11.10 -21.57
CA VAL A 44 -9.04 -9.76 -21.24
C VAL A 44 -10.03 -8.94 -20.40
N SER A 45 -11.33 -9.08 -20.65
CA SER A 45 -12.36 -8.37 -19.89
C SER A 45 -12.37 -8.74 -18.41
N GLU A 46 -12.16 -10.01 -18.07
CA GLU A 46 -12.12 -10.44 -16.66
C GLU A 46 -10.82 -10.02 -15.98
N TYR A 47 -9.71 -10.03 -16.72
CA TYR A 47 -8.43 -9.52 -16.23
C TYR A 47 -8.45 -8.00 -15.98
N MET A 48 -9.06 -7.23 -16.88
CA MET A 48 -9.08 -5.75 -16.78
C MET A 48 -10.21 -5.20 -15.90
N LEU A 49 -11.37 -5.87 -15.84
CA LEU A 49 -12.58 -5.36 -15.17
C LEU A 49 -13.10 -6.29 -14.06
N GLY A 50 -12.39 -7.36 -13.71
CA GLY A 50 -12.86 -8.34 -12.72
C GLY A 50 -14.20 -8.99 -13.10
N GLY A 51 -14.47 -9.07 -14.41
CA GLY A 51 -15.74 -9.58 -14.95
C GLY A 51 -16.95 -8.71 -14.61
N ARG A 52 -16.75 -7.44 -14.24
CA ARG A 52 -17.80 -6.51 -13.77
C ARG A 52 -18.64 -7.03 -12.60
N SER A 53 -18.12 -8.02 -11.88
CA SER A 53 -18.79 -8.65 -10.75
C SER A 53 -18.27 -8.16 -9.39
N ILE A 54 -17.21 -7.35 -9.39
CA ILE A 54 -16.62 -6.78 -8.17
C ILE A 54 -17.48 -5.59 -7.71
N GLY A 55 -18.03 -5.71 -6.50
CA GLY A 55 -18.90 -4.69 -5.91
C GLY A 55 -18.18 -3.37 -5.59
N PRO A 56 -18.94 -2.26 -5.49
CA PRO A 56 -18.38 -0.90 -5.40
C PRO A 56 -17.43 -0.69 -4.21
N TYR A 57 -17.71 -1.30 -3.05
CA TYR A 57 -16.86 -1.16 -1.85
C TYR A 57 -15.48 -1.79 -2.04
N VAL A 58 -15.40 -2.98 -2.64
CA VAL A 58 -14.13 -3.68 -2.88
C VAL A 58 -13.32 -2.95 -3.95
N THR A 59 -14.00 -2.43 -4.98
CA THR A 59 -13.38 -1.61 -6.03
C THR A 59 -12.81 -0.31 -5.44
N ALA A 60 -13.57 0.41 -4.60
CA ALA A 60 -13.10 1.64 -3.95
C ALA A 60 -11.90 1.38 -3.01
N LEU A 61 -11.95 0.30 -2.22
CA LEU A 61 -10.83 -0.08 -1.36
C LEU A 61 -9.58 -0.48 -2.15
N SER A 62 -9.76 -1.19 -3.28
CA SER A 62 -8.65 -1.54 -4.18
C SER A 62 -8.04 -0.32 -4.85
N ALA A 63 -8.86 0.65 -5.26
CA ALA A 63 -8.39 1.92 -5.81
C ALA A 63 -7.57 2.68 -4.76
N GLY A 64 -8.12 2.85 -3.56
CA GLY A 64 -7.40 3.52 -2.46
C GLY A 64 -6.10 2.80 -2.06
N ALA A 65 -6.09 1.46 -2.04
CA ALA A 65 -4.87 0.70 -1.76
C ALA A 65 -3.81 0.87 -2.87
N SER A 66 -4.23 1.07 -4.12
CA SER A 66 -3.31 1.33 -5.25
C SER A 66 -2.67 2.71 -5.15
N ASP A 67 -3.40 3.69 -4.63
CA ASP A 67 -2.89 5.04 -4.35
C ASP A 67 -1.94 5.07 -3.12
N MET A 68 -2.01 4.05 -2.25
CA MET A 68 -1.16 3.92 -1.07
C MET A 68 0.18 3.25 -1.40
N SER A 69 1.18 4.06 -1.75
CA SER A 69 2.56 3.58 -1.94
C SER A 69 3.42 3.74 -0.67
N GLY A 70 4.70 3.36 -0.75
CA GLY A 70 5.68 3.64 0.31
C GLY A 70 5.79 5.13 0.68
N TRP A 71 5.30 6.02 -0.19
CA TRP A 71 5.08 7.44 0.10
C TRP A 71 4.24 7.65 1.36
N MET A 72 3.15 6.91 1.56
CA MET A 72 2.29 7.07 2.73
C MET A 72 2.98 6.66 4.04
N ILE A 73 3.85 5.64 3.99
CA ILE A 73 4.49 5.09 5.20
C ILE A 73 5.70 5.92 5.63
N MET A 74 6.52 6.41 4.69
CA MET A 74 7.76 7.12 5.01
C MET A 74 7.82 8.54 4.45
N GLY A 75 7.18 8.80 3.32
CA GLY A 75 7.20 10.10 2.65
C GLY A 75 6.36 11.15 3.37
N LEU A 76 5.09 10.86 3.64
CA LEU A 76 4.18 11.79 4.31
C LEU A 76 4.65 12.16 5.73
N PRO A 77 5.10 11.22 6.59
CA PRO A 77 5.66 11.59 7.89
C PRO A 77 6.94 12.42 7.78
N GLY A 78 7.78 12.15 6.76
CA GLY A 78 8.97 12.94 6.47
C GLY A 78 8.63 14.38 6.09
N GLU A 79 7.64 14.56 5.22
CA GLU A 79 7.13 15.87 4.81
C GLU A 79 6.59 16.65 6.01
N VAL A 80 5.69 16.03 6.79
CA VAL A 80 5.14 16.62 8.03
C VAL A 80 6.24 17.00 9.02
N TYR A 81 7.28 16.17 9.16
CA TYR A 81 8.41 16.47 10.03
C TYR A 81 9.16 17.73 9.59
N THR A 82 9.26 17.98 8.27
CA THR A 82 9.97 19.15 7.72
C THR A 82 9.13 20.42 7.63
N THR A 83 7.87 20.32 7.21
CA THR A 83 7.01 21.49 6.91
C THR A 83 5.93 21.73 7.97
N GLY A 84 5.81 20.84 8.94
CA GLY A 84 4.89 20.95 10.07
C GLY A 84 3.43 20.83 9.64
N LEU A 85 2.54 21.55 10.32
CA LEU A 85 1.10 21.47 10.11
C LEU A 85 0.66 21.89 8.69
N SER A 86 1.50 22.63 7.96
CA SER A 86 1.22 23.03 6.58
C SER A 86 1.07 21.83 5.63
N ALA A 87 1.71 20.70 5.93
CA ALA A 87 1.54 19.44 5.20
C ALA A 87 0.10 18.90 5.22
N ALA A 88 -0.76 19.35 6.15
CA ALA A 88 -2.17 19.00 6.17
C ALA A 88 -2.91 19.42 4.88
N TRP A 89 -2.38 20.39 4.14
CA TRP A 89 -2.92 20.81 2.84
C TRP A 89 -2.85 19.69 1.79
N LEU A 90 -1.90 18.75 1.91
CA LEU A 90 -1.85 17.55 1.07
C LEU A 90 -3.08 16.66 1.31
N ALA A 91 -3.42 16.40 2.58
CA ALA A 91 -4.58 15.58 2.91
C ALA A 91 -5.89 16.22 2.40
N LEU A 92 -6.04 17.53 2.60
CA LEU A 92 -7.22 18.26 2.15
C LEU A 92 -7.31 18.33 0.62
N GLY A 93 -6.21 18.66 -0.06
CA GLY A 93 -6.17 18.73 -1.52
C GLY A 93 -6.40 17.37 -2.19
N LEU A 94 -5.82 16.29 -1.68
CA LEU A 94 -6.02 14.95 -2.19
C LEU A 94 -7.45 14.45 -1.94
N THR A 95 -8.02 14.71 -0.77
CA THR A 95 -9.40 14.30 -0.45
C THR A 95 -10.41 15.04 -1.32
N LEU A 96 -10.26 16.36 -1.46
CA LEU A 96 -11.13 17.18 -2.30
C LEU A 96 -10.96 16.82 -3.79
N GLY A 97 -9.72 16.64 -4.23
CA GLY A 97 -9.41 16.20 -5.59
C GLY A 97 -10.04 14.85 -5.91
N ALA A 98 -9.90 13.87 -5.02
CA ALA A 98 -10.53 12.56 -5.16
C ALA A 98 -12.06 12.65 -5.18
N TYR A 99 -12.65 13.49 -4.31
CA TYR A 99 -14.10 13.68 -4.26
C TYR A 99 -14.68 14.32 -5.53
N ILE A 100 -13.92 15.21 -6.20
CA ILE A 100 -14.36 15.86 -7.45
C ILE A 100 -14.07 14.97 -8.68
N ASN A 101 -13.06 14.11 -8.62
CA ASN A 101 -12.62 13.28 -9.74
C ASN A 101 -13.59 12.13 -10.08
N TYR A 102 -14.43 11.72 -9.13
CA TYR A 102 -15.47 10.71 -9.29
C TYR A 102 -16.85 11.33 -9.20
#